data_AF-A0A348NWC7-F1
#
_entry.id   AF-A0A348NWC7-F1
#
_cell.length_a   1.000
_cell.length_b   1.000
_cell.length_c   1.000
_cell.angle_alpha   90.00
_cell.angle_beta   90.00
_cell.angle_gamma   90.00
#
_symmetry.space_group_name_H-M   'P 1'
#
loop_
_entity.id
_entity.type
_entity.pdbx_description
1 polymer ?
#
loop_
_entity_poly.entity_id
_entity_poly.type
_entity_poly.pdbx_seq_one_letter_code
_entity_poly.pdbx_strand_id
1 'polypeptide(L)'
;MMIIYMAAARSVGIPVRSAGTSLWNFTDSNHAWIEVWTPEGWKYLGEPADQLNKTWFTKTTERASMITSMAFGYFKGEDVIEQKNNSTEISSIKYYT
;
A
#
# COMPACT_ATOMS: atom_id res chain seq x y z
N MET A 1 11.33 7.05 3.98
CA MET A 1 11.74 7.11 2.56
C MET A 1 11.33 5.82 1.85
N MET A 2 10.19 5.83 1.14
CA MET A 2 9.52 4.61 0.64
C MET A 2 10.36 3.78 -0.35
N ILE A 3 10.94 4.42 -1.37
CA ILE A 3 11.58 3.72 -2.50
C ILE A 3 12.79 2.89 -2.03
N ILE A 4 13.62 3.45 -1.16
CA ILE A 4 14.82 2.78 -0.63
C ILE A 4 14.43 1.59 0.24
N TYR A 5 13.42 1.75 1.10
CA TYR A 5 12.92 0.64 1.91
C TYR A 5 12.45 -0.52 1.03
N MET A 6 11.65 -0.22 -0.01
CA MET A 6 11.16 -1.25 -0.91
C MET A 6 12.30 -2.01 -1.59
N ALA A 7 13.33 -1.30 -2.05
CA ALA A 7 14.50 -1.92 -2.66
C ALA A 7 15.25 -2.82 -1.65
N ALA A 8 15.47 -2.35 -0.43
CA ALA A 8 16.16 -3.10 0.63
C ALA A 8 15.37 -4.33 1.08
N ALA A 9 14.05 -4.22 1.27
CA ALA A 9 13.21 -5.36 1.64
C ALA A 9 13.17 -6.42 0.52
N ARG A 10 13.03 -5.99 -0.75
CA ARG A 10 13.02 -6.90 -1.89
C ARG A 10 14.37 -7.58 -2.13
N SER A 11 15.50 -6.94 -1.80
CA SER A 11 16.82 -7.56 -1.97
C SER A 11 17.05 -8.75 -1.04
N VAL A 12 16.31 -8.83 0.08
CA VAL A 12 16.32 -9.94 1.03
C VAL A 12 15.07 -10.82 0.96
N GLY A 13 14.28 -10.70 -0.12
CA GLY A 13 13.13 -11.58 -0.38
C GLY A 13 11.86 -11.24 0.41
N ILE A 14 11.79 -10.08 1.08
CA ILE A 14 10.58 -9.65 1.77
C ILE A 14 9.61 -9.04 0.74
N PRO A 15 8.39 -9.59 0.57
CA PRO A 15 7.43 -9.05 -0.38
C PRO A 15 6.86 -7.73 0.12
N VAL A 16 7.07 -6.67 -0.65
CA VAL A 16 6.57 -5.32 -0.36
C VAL A 16 6.06 -4.64 -1.63
N ARG A 17 5.07 -3.77 -1.49
CA ARG A 17 4.51 -2.96 -2.58
C ARG A 17 4.22 -1.53 -2.12
N SER A 18 4.16 -0.61 -3.08
CA SER A 18 3.70 0.75 -2.82
C SER A 18 2.19 0.73 -2.61
N ALA A 19 1.72 1.52 -1.65
CA ALA A 19 0.33 1.80 -1.40
C ALA A 19 0.13 3.30 -1.21
N GLY A 20 -1.04 3.82 -1.55
CA GLY A 20 -1.28 5.24 -1.41
C GLY A 20 -2.72 5.64 -1.71
N THR A 21 -3.02 6.89 -1.42
CA THR A 21 -4.24 7.52 -1.90
C THR A 21 -3.88 8.81 -2.62
N SER A 22 -4.41 8.95 -3.85
CA SER A 22 -4.18 10.12 -4.70
C SER A 22 -4.97 11.34 -4.24
N LEU A 23 -6.08 11.12 -3.52
CA LEU A 23 -6.89 12.15 -2.91
C LEU A 23 -7.15 11.78 -1.45
N TRP A 24 -6.41 12.39 -0.55
CA TRP A 24 -6.56 12.18 0.87
C TRP A 24 -7.85 12.86 1.33
N ASN A 25 -8.87 12.07 1.69
CA ASN A 25 -10.23 12.56 1.93
C ASN A 25 -10.38 13.81 2.84
N PHE A 26 -9.40 14.11 3.69
CA PHE A 26 -9.45 15.21 4.66
C PHE A 26 -8.42 16.32 4.41
N THR A 27 -7.59 16.19 3.37
CA THR A 27 -6.59 17.19 2.98
C THR A 27 -6.45 17.15 1.47
N ASP A 28 -6.44 18.30 0.79
CA ASP A 28 -6.23 18.35 -0.66
C ASP A 28 -4.79 17.99 -1.04
N SER A 29 -4.45 16.71 -0.91
CA SER A 29 -3.10 16.17 -0.99
C SER A 29 -3.15 14.68 -1.29
N ASN A 30 -2.05 14.15 -1.80
CA ASN A 30 -1.83 12.72 -1.92
C ASN A 30 -0.94 12.23 -0.77
N HIS A 31 -0.93 10.92 -0.54
CA HIS A 31 0.04 10.33 0.36
C HIS A 31 0.35 8.90 -0.05
N ALA A 32 1.59 8.48 0.18
CA ALA A 32 2.09 7.18 -0.20
C ALA A 32 2.91 6.55 0.92
N TRP A 33 2.79 5.24 1.05
CA TRP A 33 3.47 4.40 2.03
C TRP A 33 3.70 3.01 1.42
N ILE A 34 4.11 2.05 2.26
CA ILE A 34 4.36 0.69 1.81
C ILE A 34 3.45 -0.31 2.51
N GLU A 35 3.19 -1.42 1.83
CA GLU A 35 2.61 -2.62 2.42
C GLU A 35 3.64 -3.75 2.38
N VAL A 36 3.73 -4.49 3.48
CA VAL A 36 4.56 -5.68 3.66
C VAL A 36 3.66 -6.90 3.75
N TRP A 37 4.03 -7.98 3.07
CA TRP A 37 3.30 -9.24 3.15
C TRP A 37 3.66 -10.00 4.42
N THR A 38 2.63 -10.47 5.12
CA THR A 38 2.74 -11.33 6.30
C THR A 38 1.86 -12.59 6.11
N PRO A 39 2.00 -13.63 6.94
CA PRO A 39 1.06 -14.76 6.94
C PRO A 39 -0.41 -14.36 7.13
N GLU A 40 -0.67 -13.20 7.73
CA GLU A 40 -2.00 -12.64 7.95
C GLU A 40 -2.49 -11.71 6.82
N GLY A 41 -1.70 -11.56 5.75
CA GLY A 41 -1.98 -10.67 4.62
C GLY A 41 -1.11 -9.41 4.59
N TRP A 42 -1.51 -8.45 3.76
CA TRP A 42 -0.81 -7.17 3.62
C TRP A 42 -1.01 -6.30 4.85
N LYS A 43 0.09 -5.74 5.36
CA LYS A 43 0.10 -4.79 6.48
C LYS A 43 0.86 -3.54 6.06
N TYR A 44 0.34 -2.36 6.38
CA TYR A 44 1.03 -1.11 6.03
C TYR A 44 2.12 -0.77 7.04
N LEU A 45 3.15 -0.07 6.57
CA LEU A 45 4.24 0.49 7.38
C LEU A 45 4.43 1.97 6.99
N GLY A 46 4.65 2.84 7.98
CA GLY A 46 4.94 4.25 7.76
C GLY A 46 5.87 4.80 8.84
N GLU A 47 6.77 5.69 8.42
CA GLU A 47 7.65 6.44 9.34
C GLU A 47 6.80 7.39 10.20
N PRO A 48 7.07 7.54 11.52
CA PRO A 48 8.20 7.01 12.29
C PRO A 48 7.87 5.74 13.13
N ALA A 49 6.82 4.99 12.78
CA ALA A 49 6.34 3.91 13.63
C ALA A 49 7.16 2.62 13.49
N ASP A 50 7.36 1.91 14.60
CA ASP A 50 8.06 0.63 14.71
C ASP A 50 7.11 -0.59 14.60
N GLN A 51 5.84 -0.35 14.28
CA GLN A 51 4.78 -1.35 14.27
C GLN A 51 4.04 -1.36 12.93
N LEU A 52 3.73 -2.57 12.47
CA LEU A 52 2.83 -2.76 11.33
C LEU A 52 1.43 -2.28 11.67
N ASN A 53 0.71 -1.76 10.67
CA ASN A 53 -0.63 -1.21 10.81
C ASN A 53 -0.77 -0.12 11.88
N LYS A 54 0.30 0.63 12.14
CA LYS A 54 0.29 1.75 13.09
C LYS A 54 1.21 2.84 12.60
N THR A 55 0.69 4.04 12.47
CA THR A 55 1.42 5.23 12.03
C THR A 55 0.61 6.48 12.36
N TRP A 56 1.19 7.67 12.18
CA TRP A 56 0.52 8.94 12.43
C TRP A 56 -0.74 9.14 11.56
N PHE A 57 -0.83 8.43 10.43
CA PHE A 57 -1.95 8.49 9.50
C PHE A 57 -2.96 7.32 9.58
N THR A 58 -2.85 6.42 10.57
CA THR A 58 -3.75 5.25 10.71
C THR A 58 -5.24 5.62 10.68
N LYS A 59 -5.64 6.59 11.51
CA LYS A 59 -7.06 7.02 11.61
C LYS A 59 -7.60 7.68 10.35
N THR A 60 -6.72 8.20 9.50
CA THR A 60 -7.12 8.79 8.22
C THR A 60 -7.23 7.72 7.15
N THR A 61 -6.38 6.69 7.17
CA THR A 61 -6.49 5.56 6.22
C THR A 61 -7.71 4.68 6.48
N GLU A 62 -8.15 4.53 7.73
CA GLU A 62 -9.42 3.84 8.09
C GLU A 62 -10.66 4.50 7.48
N ARG A 63 -10.55 5.78 7.10
CA ARG A 63 -11.63 6.58 6.52
C ARG A 63 -11.36 6.96 5.06
N ALA A 64 -10.35 6.33 4.44
CA ALA A 64 -10.06 6.54 3.03
C ALA A 64 -11.17 5.90 2.17
N SER A 65 -11.52 6.55 1.05
CA SER A 65 -12.49 5.98 0.10
C SER A 65 -11.80 5.01 -0.86
N MET A 66 -10.52 5.23 -1.12
CA MET A 66 -9.72 4.42 -2.02
C MET A 66 -8.25 4.45 -1.59
N ILE A 67 -7.65 3.28 -1.57
CA ILE A 67 -6.21 3.08 -1.41
C ILE A 67 -5.81 2.16 -2.54
N THR A 68 -4.86 2.60 -3.37
CA THR A 68 -4.37 1.79 -4.50
C THR A 68 -2.96 1.31 -4.23
N SER A 69 -2.67 0.12 -4.75
CA SER A 69 -1.34 -0.49 -4.72
C SER A 69 -0.98 -1.01 -6.11
N MET A 70 0.31 -1.04 -6.42
CA MET A 70 0.82 -1.60 -7.67
C MET A 70 1.44 -2.96 -7.43
N ALA A 71 1.06 -3.94 -8.24
CA ALA A 71 1.72 -5.24 -8.29
C ALA A 71 2.20 -5.57 -9.72
N PHE A 72 3.28 -6.36 -9.82
CA PHE A 72 3.88 -6.74 -11.10
C PHE A 72 3.17 -7.95 -11.71
N GLY A 73 2.84 -7.85 -13.00
CA GLY A 73 2.11 -8.85 -13.76
C GLY A 73 0.61 -8.57 -13.80
N TYR A 74 -0.11 -9.49 -14.44
CA TYR A 74 -1.57 -9.48 -14.55
C TYR A 74 -2.17 -10.55 -13.63
N PHE A 75 -3.21 -10.17 -12.88
CA PHE A 75 -3.94 -11.06 -11.97
C PHE A 75 -5.43 -11.00 -12.25
N LYS A 76 -6.15 -12.01 -11.77
CA LYS A 76 -7.61 -12.00 -11.69
C LYS A 76 -8.00 -11.83 -10.23
N GLY A 77 -8.95 -10.95 -9.97
CA GLY A 77 -9.47 -10.70 -8.64
C GLY A 77 -10.41 -9.51 -8.62
N GLU A 78 -11.25 -9.44 -7.59
CA GLU A 78 -12.23 -8.36 -7.41
C GLU A 78 -11.55 -7.01 -7.13
N ASP A 79 -10.33 -7.03 -6.60
CA ASP A 79 -9.58 -5.83 -6.28
C ASP A 79 -8.89 -5.19 -7.50
N VAL A 80 -8.98 -5.77 -8.70
CA VAL A 80 -8.29 -5.27 -9.91
C VAL A 80 -8.97 -4.00 -10.41
N ILE A 81 -8.21 -2.89 -10.51
CA ILE A 81 -8.68 -1.60 -11.02
C ILE A 81 -8.28 -1.43 -12.49
N GLU A 82 -7.00 -1.52 -12.80
CA GLU A 82 -6.46 -1.36 -14.16
C GLU A 82 -5.27 -2.30 -14.39
N GLN A 83 -5.11 -2.77 -15.63
CA GLN A 83 -3.98 -3.60 -16.06
C GLN A 83 -3.29 -2.99 -17.28
N LYS A 84 -2.01 -2.65 -17.14
CA LYS A 84 -1.22 -2.02 -18.20
C LYS A 84 0.27 -2.26 -18.00
N ASN A 85 1.04 -2.32 -19.09
CA ASN A 85 2.52 -2.38 -19.06
C ASN A 85 3.09 -3.48 -18.14
N ASN A 86 2.48 -4.68 -18.14
CA ASN A 86 2.87 -5.79 -17.25
C ASN A 86 2.79 -5.43 -15.75
N SER A 87 1.85 -4.56 -15.39
CA SER A 87 1.52 -4.19 -14.02
C SER A 87 0.01 -4.14 -13.86
N THR A 88 -0.43 -4.27 -12.63
CA THR A 88 -1.83 -4.15 -12.27
C THR A 88 -1.95 -3.21 -11.07
N GLU A 89 -2.81 -2.22 -11.20
CA GLU A 89 -3.28 -1.41 -10.09
C GLU A 89 -4.44 -2.12 -9.41
N ILE A 90 -4.36 -2.21 -8.08
CA ILE A 90 -5.34 -2.91 -7.25
C ILE A 90 -5.82 -2.04 -6.10
N SER A 91 -7.10 -2.20 -5.75
CA SER A 91 -7.64 -1.68 -4.51
C SER A 91 -7.04 -2.44 -3.34
N SER A 92 -6.50 -1.70 -2.37
CA SER A 92 -5.99 -2.26 -1.12
C SER A 92 -6.85 -1.87 0.08
N ILE A 93 -8.00 -1.23 -0.17
CA ILE A 93 -8.85 -0.67 0.88
C ILE A 93 -9.27 -1.69 1.94
N LYS A 94 -9.44 -2.96 1.56
CA LYS A 94 -9.82 -4.05 2.46
C LYS A 94 -8.82 -4.33 3.60
N TYR A 95 -7.59 -3.82 3.51
CA TYR A 95 -6.57 -3.96 4.56
C TYR A 95 -6.58 -2.81 5.58
N TYR A 96 -7.52 -1.86 5.45
CA TYR A 96 -7.65 -0.67 6.28
C TYR A 96 -9.06 -0.62 6.87
N THR A 97 -9.21 -1.10 8.10
CA THR A 97 -10.49 -1.16 8.83
C THR A 97 -10.22 -1.02 10.31
#